data_AF-A0A6J4S477-F1
#
_entry.id   AF-A0A6J4S477-F1
#
_cell.length_a   1.000
_cell.length_b   1.000
_cell.length_c   1.000
_cell.angle_alpha   90.00
_cell.angle_beta   90.00
_cell.angle_gamma   90.00
#
_symmetry.space_group_name_H-M   'P 1'
#
loop_
_entity.id
_entity.type
_entity.pdbx_description
1 polymer ?
#
loop_
_entity_poly.entity_id
_entity_poly.type
_entity_poly.pdbx_seq_one_letter_code
_entity_poly.pdbx_strand_id
1 'polypeptide(L)'
;MSTLTRWVLAHKKIVAVTWILLTVAGGAAAGPASDALKSEFSVPDGEGWETNVAIAERYQGTGGDAAPLLPVVTLPQGRTVDSP
;
A
#
# COMPACT_ATOMS: atom_id res chain seq x y z
N MET A 1 -37.25 -0.62 16.25
CA MET A 1 -36.76 -0.97 14.90
C MET A 1 -37.77 -0.71 13.77
N SER A 2 -39.08 -0.76 14.02
CA SER A 2 -40.10 -0.62 12.96
C SER A 2 -40.14 0.75 12.27
N THR A 3 -39.80 1.85 12.96
CA THR A 3 -39.82 3.21 12.41
C THR A 3 -38.73 3.42 11.35
N LEU A 4 -37.50 2.97 11.61
CA LEU A 4 -36.38 3.06 10.67
C LEU A 4 -36.64 2.23 9.42
N THR A 5 -37.09 0.98 9.59
CA THR A 5 -37.42 0.09 8.47
C THR A 5 -38.53 0.66 7.59
N ARG A 6 -39.58 1.25 8.19
CA ARG A 6 -40.64 1.92 7.42
C ARG A 6 -40.11 3.10 6.62
N TRP A 7 -39.23 3.91 7.21
CA TRP A 7 -38.64 5.06 6.53
C TRP A 7 -37.76 4.62 5.36
N VAL A 8 -36.91 3.61 5.56
CA VAL A 8 -36.05 3.04 4.50
C VAL A 8 -36.90 2.47 3.36
N LEU A 9 -37.97 1.73 3.67
CA LEU A 9 -38.87 1.17 2.66
C LEU A 9 -39.67 2.25 1.92
N ALA A 10 -40.11 3.30 2.61
CA ALA A 10 -40.77 4.45 2.00
C ALA A 10 -39.85 5.21 1.04
N HIS A 11 -38.55 5.27 1.34
CA HIS A 11 -37.54 5.97 0.54
C HIS A 11 -36.61 5.02 -0.22
N LYS A 12 -37.05 3.78 -0.51
CA LYS A 12 -36.19 2.69 -0.99
C LYS A 12 -35.34 3.04 -2.22
N LYS A 13 -35.88 3.87 -3.13
CA LYS A 13 -35.16 4.32 -4.34
C LYS A 13 -34.01 5.26 -3.98
N ILE A 14 -34.24 6.22 -3.09
CA ILE A 14 -33.21 7.16 -2.62
C ILE A 14 -32.13 6.38 -1.89
N VAL A 15 -32.52 5.49 -0.98
CA VAL A 15 -31.57 4.64 -0.24
C VAL A 15 -30.71 3.81 -1.20
N ALA A 16 -31.33 3.16 -2.19
CA ALA A 16 -30.61 2.35 -3.17
C ALA A 16 -29.64 3.20 -4.02
N VAL A 17 -30.08 4.36 -4.51
CA VAL A 17 -29.23 5.27 -5.30
C VAL A 17 -28.07 5.79 -4.46
N THR A 18 -28.32 6.20 -3.21
CA THR A 18 -27.26 6.63 -2.29
C THR A 18 -26.22 5.54 -2.07
N TRP A 19 -26.65 4.28 -1.86
CA TRP A 19 -25.71 3.16 -1.72
C TRP A 19 -24.90 2.93 -2.99
N ILE A 20 -25.53 2.95 -4.17
CA ILE A 20 -24.82 2.81 -5.45
C ILE A 20 -23.77 3.93 -5.60
N LEU A 21 -24.14 5.18 -5.33
CA LEU A 21 -23.21 6.31 -5.41
C LEU A 21 -22.06 6.16 -4.43
N LEU A 22 -22.32 5.75 -3.19
CA LEU A 22 -21.28 5.49 -2.19
C LEU A 22 -20.35 4.34 -2.62
N THR A 23 -20.90 3.26 -3.19
CA THR A 23 -20.10 2.15 -3.70
C THR A 23 -19.21 2.59 -4.85
N VAL A 24 -19.74 3.36 -5.80
CA VAL A 24 -18.95 3.89 -6.94
C VAL A 24 -17.86 4.85 -6.43
N ALA A 25 -18.20 5.76 -5.52
CA ALA A 25 -17.25 6.69 -4.93
C ALA A 25 -16.14 5.94 -4.14
N GLY A 26 -16.52 4.94 -3.35
CA GLY A 26 -15.58 4.09 -2.63
C GLY A 26 -14.66 3.30 -3.56
N GLY A 27 -15.22 2.73 -4.64
CA GLY A 27 -14.44 2.04 -5.66
C GLY A 27 -13.43 2.95 -6.37
N ALA A 28 -13.85 4.17 -6.72
CA ALA A 28 -12.97 5.17 -7.32
C ALA A 28 -11.86 5.64 -6.36
N ALA A 29 -12.17 5.73 -5.06
CA ALA A 29 -11.21 6.13 -4.03
C ALA A 29 -10.28 4.99 -3.59
N ALA A 30 -10.61 3.73 -3.88
CA ALA A 30 -9.84 2.56 -3.41
C ALA A 30 -8.39 2.55 -3.93
N GLY A 31 -8.18 2.96 -5.19
CA GLY A 31 -6.83 3.07 -5.77
C GLY A 31 -5.96 4.09 -5.03
N PRO A 32 -6.34 5.39 -5.04
CA PRO A 32 -5.61 6.42 -4.32
C PRO A 32 -5.43 6.14 -2.82
N ALA A 33 -6.43 5.53 -2.17
CA ALA A 33 -6.33 5.14 -0.78
C ALA A 33 -5.29 4.04 -0.56
N SER A 34 -5.17 3.10 -1.50
CA SER A 34 -4.14 2.05 -1.46
C SER A 34 -2.74 2.61 -1.70
N ASP A 35 -2.60 3.55 -2.64
CA ASP A 35 -1.33 4.23 -2.93
C ASP A 35 -0.84 5.09 -1.74
N ALA A 36 -1.77 5.59 -0.92
CA ALA A 36 -1.46 6.35 0.28
C ALA A 36 -0.99 5.48 1.47
N LEU A 37 -1.12 4.15 1.38
CA LEU A 37 -0.61 3.25 2.41
C LEU A 37 0.92 3.20 2.34
N LYS A 38 1.58 3.66 3.40
CA LYS A 38 3.02 3.49 3.57
C LYS A 38 3.29 2.10 4.11
N SER A 39 4.02 1.26 3.38
CA SER A 39 4.56 -0.01 3.87
C SER A 39 5.81 0.22 4.71
N GLU A 40 5.69 1.00 5.77
CA GLU A 40 6.78 1.33 6.67
C GLU A 40 6.52 0.69 8.04
N PHE A 41 7.44 -0.16 8.47
CA PHE A 41 7.45 -0.70 9.82
C PHE A 41 8.28 0.23 10.71
N SER A 42 7.73 1.39 11.04
CA SER A 42 8.30 2.26 12.05
C SER A 42 7.75 1.88 13.42
N VAL A 43 8.60 1.75 14.44
CA VAL A 43 8.20 1.81 15.85
C VAL A 43 8.66 3.17 16.35
N PRO A 44 7.79 4.20 16.32
CA PRO A 44 8.13 5.50 16.86
C PRO A 44 8.60 5.36 18.32
N ASP A 45 9.54 6.21 18.73
CA ASP A 45 10.09 6.26 20.09
C ASP A 45 10.91 5.02 20.52
N GLY A 46 11.28 4.15 19.58
CA GLY A 46 12.24 3.07 19.79
C GLY A 46 13.68 3.48 19.44
N GLU A 47 14.65 3.09 20.26
CA GLU A 47 16.09 3.38 20.06
C GLU A 47 16.59 3.01 18.65
N GLY A 48 16.14 1.86 18.12
CA GLY A 48 16.50 1.42 16.77
C GLY A 48 15.93 2.31 15.65
N TRP A 49 14.73 2.85 15.84
CA TRP A 49 14.11 3.80 14.91
C TRP A 49 14.88 5.14 14.92
N GLU A 50 15.12 5.69 16.10
CA GLU A 50 15.87 6.95 16.27
C GLU A 50 17.28 6.86 15.69
N THR A 51 17.97 5.73 15.94
CA THR A 51 19.32 5.48 15.41
C THR A 51 19.31 5.41 13.89
N ASN A 52 18.34 4.71 13.29
CA ASN A 52 18.23 4.63 11.83
C ASN A 52 17.92 5.98 11.19
N VAL A 53 17.04 6.78 11.78
CA VAL A 53 16.77 8.16 11.32
C VAL A 53 18.05 9.00 11.37
N ALA A 54 18.80 8.94 12.48
CA ALA A 54 20.05 9.68 12.62
C ALA A 54 21.10 9.25 11.58
N ILE A 55 21.23 7.95 11.28
CA ILE A 55 22.11 7.43 10.23
C ILE A 55 21.67 7.96 8.85
N ALA A 56 20.37 7.86 8.52
CA ALA A 56 19.85 8.32 7.24
C ALA A 56 20.10 9.83 7.03
N GLU A 57 19.85 10.66 8.05
CA GLU A 57 20.16 12.09 8.00
C GLU A 57 21.66 12.36 7.84
N ARG A 58 22.49 11.69 8.63
CA ARG A 58 23.96 11.86 8.64
C ARG A 58 24.59 11.55 7.29
N TYR A 59 24.05 10.54 6.60
CA TYR A 59 24.54 10.04 5.32
C TYR A 59 23.63 10.41 4.14
N GLN A 60 22.75 11.41 4.28
CA GLN A 60 21.90 11.92 3.19
C GLN A 60 21.05 10.84 2.48
N GLY A 61 20.61 9.82 3.22
CA GLY A 61 19.78 8.73 2.68
C GLY A 61 20.53 7.74 1.78
N THR A 62 21.87 7.71 1.81
CA THR A 62 22.65 6.77 0.99
C THR A 62 22.72 5.35 1.56
N GLY A 63 21.97 5.04 2.62
CA GLY A 63 22.07 3.81 3.41
C GLY A 63 21.45 2.56 2.79
N GLY A 64 20.80 2.67 1.62
CA GLY A 64 20.15 1.53 0.99
C GLY A 64 18.81 1.16 1.63
N ASP A 65 17.95 2.15 1.87
CA ASP A 65 16.58 1.95 2.38
C ASP A 65 15.68 1.13 1.43
N ALA A 66 16.14 0.90 0.19
CA ALA A 66 15.54 -0.03 -0.75
C ALA A 66 16.36 -1.33 -0.81
N ALA A 67 15.67 -2.47 -0.78
CA ALA A 67 16.32 -3.77 -0.96
C ALA A 67 17.08 -3.80 -2.30
N PRO A 68 18.37 -4.19 -2.30
CA PRO A 68 19.14 -4.25 -3.54
C PRO A 68 18.55 -5.30 -4.47
N LEU A 69 18.44 -4.95 -5.76
CA LEU A 69 18.07 -5.91 -6.79
C LEU A 69 19.26 -6.84 -7.07
N LEU A 70 19.07 -8.13 -6.84
CA LEU A 70 20.05 -9.17 -7.11
C LEU A 70 19.64 -9.97 -8.34
N PRO A 71 20.11 -9.62 -9.55
CA PRO A 71 19.81 -10.39 -10.75
C PRO A 71 20.50 -11.76 -10.66
N VAL A 72 19.72 -12.82 -10.82
CA VAL A 72 20.24 -14.19 -10.92
C VAL A 72 20.09 -14.65 -12.37
N VAL A 73 21.22 -14.96 -13.01
CA VAL A 73 21.25 -15.47 -14.38
C VAL A 73 21.55 -16.96 -14.34
N THR A 74 20.66 -17.76 -14.90
CA THR A 74 20.88 -19.20 -15.07
C THR A 74 21.32 -19.48 -16.51
N LEU A 75 22.49 -20.09 -16.67
CA LEU A 75 23.02 -20.46 -17.97
C LEU A 75 22.52 -21.85 -18.40
N PRO A 76 22.36 -22.09 -19.73
CA PRO A 76 22.11 -23.43 -20.24
C PRO A 76 23.22 -24.41 -19.83
N GLN A 77 22.89 -25.70 -19.73
CA GLN A 77 23.89 -26.72 -19.42
C GLN A 77 25.06 -26.67 -20.41
N GLY A 78 26.28 -26.76 -19.88
CA GLY A 78 27.52 -26.71 -20.68
C GLY A 78 27.94 -25.30 -21.13
N ARG A 79 27.26 -24.23 -20.70
CA ARG A 79 27.62 -22.84 -21.00
C ARG A 79 28.16 -22.15 -19.74
N THR A 80 29.18 -21.34 -19.92
CA THR A 80 29.79 -20.45 -18.91
C THR A 80 29.53 -18.99 -19.25
N VAL A 81 29.81 -18.08 -18.31
CA VAL A 81 29.60 -16.63 -18.51
C VAL A 81 30.38 -16.07 -19.71
N ASP A 82 31.52 -16.68 -20.03
CA ASP A 82 32.39 -16.29 -21.14
C ASP A 82 32.15 -17.09 -22.44
N SER A 83 31.08 -17.90 -22.49
CA SER A 83 30.74 -18.64 -23.72
C SER A 83 30.27 -17.66 -24.81
N PRO A 84 30.79 -17.76 -26.06
CA PRO A 84 30.45 -16.84 -27.15
C PRO A 84 28.98 -16.94 -27.58
#